data_AF-A0A836W0E2-F1
#
_entry.id   AF-A0A836W0E2-F1
#
_cell.length_a   1.000
_cell.length_b   1.000
_cell.length_c   1.000
_cell.angle_alpha   90.00
_cell.angle_beta   90.00
_cell.angle_gamma   90.00
#
_symmetry.space_group_name_H-M   'P 1'
#
loop_
_entity.id
_entity.type
_entity.pdbx_description
1 polymer ?
#
loop_
_entity_poly.entity_id
_entity_poly.type
_entity_poly.pdbx_seq_one_letter_code
_entity_poly.pdbx_strand_id
1 'polypeptide(L)'
;MEMRFKATSSVKAEIAILRISNTHTNEFVEILPTMGTRVHKLYLQRGNRVCSVLEEKDLSEKSLNLFPFHGAKLSPFSNRIEDGKYVFNDTVFKLEKNFIEEQNACHGFIYKNLF
;
A
#
# COMPACT_ATOMS: atom_id res chain seq x y z
N MET A 1 -5.41 -24.11 -22.31
CA MET A 1 -5.22 -23.75 -20.89
C MET A 1 -6.02 -22.49 -20.64
N GLU A 2 -7.05 -22.55 -19.81
CA GLU A 2 -7.90 -21.38 -19.54
C GLU A 2 -7.18 -20.43 -18.57
N MET A 3 -7.27 -19.11 -18.83
CA MET A 3 -6.54 -18.12 -18.05
C MET A 3 -7.29 -17.84 -16.74
N ARG A 4 -6.70 -18.25 -15.61
CA ARG A 4 -7.33 -18.22 -14.27
C ARG A 4 -7.43 -16.82 -13.65
N PHE A 5 -6.58 -15.89 -14.09
CA PHE A 5 -6.58 -14.52 -13.57
C PHE A 5 -6.55 -13.53 -14.73
N LYS A 6 -7.27 -12.43 -14.56
CA LYS A 6 -7.30 -11.31 -15.51
C LYS A 6 -6.95 -10.02 -14.79
N ALA A 7 -6.03 -9.27 -15.38
CA ALA A 7 -5.68 -7.92 -14.93
C ALA A 7 -6.43 -6.87 -15.77
N THR A 8 -6.95 -5.84 -15.11
CA THR A 8 -7.57 -4.67 -15.75
C THR A 8 -7.14 -3.40 -15.04
N SER A 9 -6.85 -2.35 -15.79
CA SER A 9 -6.51 -1.04 -15.24
C SER A 9 -7.69 -0.08 -15.41
N SER A 10 -7.88 0.79 -14.43
CA SER A 10 -8.87 1.88 -14.45
C SER A 10 -8.32 3.08 -13.69
N VAL A 11 -8.98 4.24 -13.81
CA VAL A 11 -8.65 5.44 -13.04
C VAL A 11 -9.88 5.90 -12.29
N LYS A 12 -9.73 6.27 -11.03
CA LYS A 12 -10.79 6.86 -10.20
C LYS A 12 -10.19 7.95 -9.33
N ALA A 13 -10.80 9.15 -9.34
CA ALA A 13 -10.27 10.32 -8.62
C ALA A 13 -8.78 10.55 -8.92
N GLU A 14 -8.40 10.48 -10.20
CA GLU A 14 -7.01 10.65 -10.69
C GLU A 14 -6.01 9.58 -10.20
N ILE A 15 -6.46 8.58 -9.45
CA ILE A 15 -5.64 7.48 -8.95
C ILE A 15 -5.80 6.28 -9.88
N ALA A 16 -4.66 5.74 -10.34
CA ALA A 16 -4.63 4.50 -11.11
C ALA A 16 -4.94 3.30 -10.21
N ILE A 17 -5.80 2.41 -10.70
CA ILE A 17 -6.21 1.18 -10.03
C ILE A 17 -5.90 0.01 -10.96
N LEU A 18 -5.10 -0.92 -10.48
CA LEU A 18 -4.89 -2.23 -11.09
C LEU A 18 -5.75 -3.25 -10.35
N ARG A 19 -6.75 -3.81 -11.02
CA ARG A 19 -7.54 -4.94 -10.51
C ARG A 19 -6.99 -6.24 -11.10
N ILE A 20 -6.73 -7.22 -10.24
CA ILE A 20 -6.49 -8.61 -10.64
C ILE A 20 -7.66 -9.45 -10.12
N SER A 21 -8.43 -10.03 -11.02
CA SER A 21 -9.59 -10.86 -10.70
C SER A 21 -9.32 -12.31 -11.06
N ASN A 22 -9.78 -13.23 -10.21
CA ASN A 22 -9.95 -14.62 -10.59
C ASN A 22 -11.09 -14.71 -11.62
N THR A 23 -10.95 -15.50 -12.67
CA THR A 23 -11.97 -15.64 -13.73
C THR A 23 -12.96 -16.77 -13.44
N HIS A 24 -12.61 -17.66 -12.51
CA HIS A 24 -13.45 -18.80 -12.08
C HIS A 24 -14.18 -18.53 -10.76
N THR A 25 -13.73 -17.55 -9.99
CA THR A 25 -14.36 -17.10 -8.74
C THR A 25 -14.57 -15.60 -8.80
N ASN A 26 -15.34 -15.04 -7.86
CA ASN A 26 -15.54 -13.59 -7.75
C ASN A 26 -14.45 -12.91 -6.89
N GLU A 27 -13.31 -13.57 -6.69
CA GLU A 27 -12.20 -13.04 -5.89
C GLU A 27 -11.40 -12.01 -6.68
N PHE A 28 -10.94 -10.96 -6.00
CA PHE A 28 -10.09 -9.96 -6.63
C PHE A 28 -9.24 -9.20 -5.62
N VAL A 29 -8.19 -8.59 -6.15
CA VAL A 29 -7.40 -7.57 -5.46
C VAL A 29 -7.40 -6.30 -6.30
N GLU A 30 -7.53 -5.15 -5.63
CA GLU A 30 -7.26 -3.83 -6.23
C GLU A 30 -5.98 -3.27 -5.62
N ILE A 31 -5.06 -2.87 -6.49
CA ILE A 31 -3.78 -2.26 -6.15
C ILE A 31 -3.77 -0.83 -6.67
N LEU A 32 -3.19 0.11 -5.91
CA LEU A 32 -2.95 1.51 -6.32
C LEU A 32 -1.45 1.66 -6.64
N PRO A 33 -1.03 1.52 -7.92
CA PRO A 33 0.39 1.54 -8.27
C PRO A 33 1.04 2.91 -8.02
N THR A 34 0.25 3.97 -8.19
CA THR A 34 0.70 5.37 -8.05
C THR A 34 0.87 5.84 -6.61
N MET A 35 0.64 4.96 -5.63
CA MET A 35 0.59 5.32 -4.21
C MET A 35 1.28 4.29 -3.33
N GLY A 36 2.55 3.99 -3.56
CA GLY A 36 3.30 2.99 -2.77
C GLY A 36 2.81 1.57 -2.96
N THR A 37 2.25 1.27 -4.14
CA THR A 37 1.72 -0.04 -4.53
C THR A 37 0.73 -0.59 -3.50
N ARG A 38 -0.18 0.26 -3.01
CA ARG A 38 -1.12 -0.10 -1.94
C ARG A 38 -2.06 -1.21 -2.36
N VAL A 39 -2.25 -2.20 -1.50
CA VAL A 39 -3.41 -3.10 -1.60
C VAL A 39 -4.61 -2.37 -1.02
N HIS A 40 -5.51 -1.93 -1.88
CA HIS A 40 -6.68 -1.13 -1.53
C HIS A 40 -7.90 -1.99 -1.20
N LYS A 41 -8.12 -3.06 -1.98
CA LYS A 41 -9.19 -4.03 -1.74
C LYS A 41 -8.66 -5.43 -1.90
N LEU A 42 -9.14 -6.33 -1.04
CA LEU A 42 -8.91 -7.75 -1.16
C LEU A 42 -10.20 -8.48 -0.82
N TYR A 43 -10.75 -9.16 -1.82
CA TYR A 43 -12.00 -9.89 -1.73
C TYR A 43 -11.73 -11.36 -1.97
N LEU A 44 -11.96 -12.20 -0.95
CA LEU A 44 -11.70 -13.63 -0.98
C LEU A 44 -12.97 -14.45 -0.78
N GLN A 45 -13.00 -15.66 -1.34
CA GLN A 45 -14.14 -16.54 -1.23
C GLN A 45 -14.21 -17.17 0.17
N ARG A 46 -15.39 -17.11 0.79
CA ARG A 46 -15.73 -17.78 2.04
C ARG A 46 -17.04 -18.54 1.85
N GLY A 47 -16.93 -19.83 1.50
CA GLY A 47 -18.07 -20.67 1.12
C GLY A 47 -18.74 -20.13 -0.15
N ASN A 48 -20.03 -19.82 -0.06
CA ASN A 48 -20.83 -19.34 -1.20
C ASN A 48 -20.84 -17.80 -1.33
N ARG A 49 -19.98 -17.09 -0.61
CA ARG A 49 -19.89 -15.62 -0.62
C ARG A 49 -18.46 -15.17 -0.86
N VAL A 50 -18.30 -13.95 -1.36
CA VAL A 50 -17.00 -13.26 -1.37
C VAL A 50 -17.06 -12.13 -0.36
N CYS A 51 -16.03 -12.04 0.48
CA CYS A 51 -15.97 -11.09 1.59
C CYS A 51 -14.74 -10.20 1.44
N SER A 52 -14.88 -8.91 1.79
CA SER A 52 -13.70 -8.06 1.98
C SER A 52 -12.89 -8.57 3.17
N VAL A 53 -11.58 -8.63 2.98
CA VAL A 53 -10.59 -9.01 4.00
C VAL A 53 -9.89 -7.78 4.57
N LEU A 54 -10.01 -6.64 3.89
CA LEU A 54 -9.39 -5.37 4.28
C LEU A 54 -10.45 -4.33 4.59
N GLU A 55 -10.10 -3.40 5.47
CA GLU A 55 -10.89 -2.19 5.67
C GLU A 55 -10.72 -1.28 4.44
N GLU A 56 -11.81 -0.98 3.74
CA GLU A 56 -11.77 -0.08 2.59
C GLU A 56 -11.74 1.37 3.08
N LYS A 57 -10.65 2.07 2.77
CA LYS A 57 -10.60 3.54 2.87
C LYS A 57 -11.09 4.15 1.58
N ASP A 58 -11.76 5.30 1.62
CA ASP A 58 -12.08 6.03 0.41
C ASP A 58 -10.81 6.63 -0.24
N LEU A 59 -10.89 7.00 -1.51
CA LEU A 59 -9.76 7.51 -2.27
C LEU A 59 -9.63 9.04 -2.20
N SER A 60 -10.30 9.71 -1.26
CA SER A 60 -10.11 11.16 -1.09
C SER A 60 -8.72 11.45 -0.55
N GLU A 61 -8.17 12.60 -0.93
CA GLU A 61 -6.91 13.11 -0.41
C GLU A 61 -6.88 13.13 1.13
N LYS A 62 -8.01 13.51 1.76
CA LYS A 62 -8.16 13.50 3.22
C LYS A 62 -7.93 12.11 3.81
N SER A 63 -8.55 11.07 3.23
CA SER A 63 -8.43 9.70 3.72
C SER A 63 -6.99 9.19 3.56
N LEU A 64 -6.37 9.49 2.43
CA LEU A 64 -5.00 9.10 2.11
C LEU A 64 -3.98 9.77 3.04
N ASN A 65 -4.22 11.03 3.43
CA ASN A 65 -3.39 11.76 4.39
C ASN A 65 -3.58 11.29 5.84
N LEU A 66 -4.79 10.87 6.22
CA LEU A 66 -5.05 10.29 7.55
C LEU A 66 -4.50 8.87 7.69
N PHE A 67 -4.48 8.09 6.61
CA PHE A 67 -4.02 6.71 6.59
C PHE A 67 -2.88 6.50 5.58
N PRO A 68 -1.75 7.22 5.72
CA PRO A 68 -0.69 7.24 4.71
C PRO A 68 0.08 5.92 4.61
N PHE A 69 -0.12 4.96 5.51
CA PHE A 69 0.55 3.66 5.47
C PHE A 69 -0.42 2.49 5.24
N HIS A 70 -1.73 2.74 5.20
CA HIS A 70 -2.72 1.67 5.08
C HIS A 70 -2.58 0.95 3.74
N GLY A 71 -2.36 -0.37 3.81
CA GLY A 71 -2.16 -1.25 2.65
C GLY A 71 -0.87 -0.98 1.86
N ALA A 72 -0.06 0.01 2.24
CA ALA A 72 1.11 0.44 1.48
C ALA A 72 2.32 -0.46 1.72
N LYS A 73 3.19 -0.56 0.72
CA LYS A 73 4.49 -1.20 0.89
C LYS A 73 5.41 -0.30 1.72
N LEU A 74 5.84 -0.80 2.88
CA LEU A 74 6.73 -0.10 3.81
C LEU A 74 8.16 -0.58 3.57
N SER A 75 8.94 0.23 2.88
CA SER A 75 10.25 -0.17 2.35
C SER A 75 11.14 1.07 2.18
N PRO A 76 12.46 0.98 2.46
CA PRO A 76 13.24 -0.24 2.73
C PRO A 76 13.16 -0.76 4.17
N PHE A 77 12.52 -0.03 5.08
CA PHE A 77 12.28 -0.47 6.44
C PHE A 77 10.82 -0.26 6.82
N SER A 78 10.34 -1.10 7.74
CA SER A 78 9.06 -0.91 8.42
C SER A 78 9.32 -0.34 9.82
N ASN A 79 8.29 0.29 10.38
CA ASN A 79 8.35 0.96 11.69
C ASN A 79 9.42 2.06 11.75
N ARG A 80 9.93 2.34 12.94
CA ARG A 80 10.72 3.53 13.26
C ARG A 80 12.23 3.27 13.20
N ILE A 81 12.96 4.29 12.78
CA ILE A 81 14.38 4.48 13.04
C ILE A 81 14.50 5.67 13.99
N GLU A 82 15.09 5.41 15.14
CA GLU A 82 15.26 6.37 16.22
C GLU A 82 16.04 7.59 15.74
N ASP A 83 15.53 8.79 16.03
CA ASP A 83 16.13 10.08 15.65
C ASP A 83 16.38 10.23 14.12
N GLY A 84 15.78 9.34 13.31
CA GLY A 84 16.07 9.20 11.89
C GLY A 84 17.54 8.90 11.59
N LYS A 85 18.28 8.30 12.52
CA LYS A 85 19.72 8.02 12.36
C LYS A 85 20.01 6.55 12.51
N TYR A 86 20.91 6.06 11.68
CA TYR A 86 21.46 4.71 11.81
C TYR A 86 22.91 4.68 11.31
N VAL A 87 23.65 3.67 11.76
CA VAL A 87 25.03 3.42 11.32
C VAL A 87 25.05 2.16 10.46
N PHE A 88 25.70 2.25 9.31
CA PHE A 88 25.95 1.10 8.43
C PHE A 88 27.35 1.23 7.84
N ASN A 89 28.19 0.19 7.97
CA ASN A 89 29.59 0.19 7.53
C ASN A 89 30.35 1.45 8.00
N ASP A 90 30.32 1.71 9.30
CA ASP A 90 30.97 2.86 9.96
C ASP A 90 30.54 4.24 9.44
N THR A 91 29.48 4.30 8.63
CA THR A 91 28.93 5.53 8.07
C THR A 91 27.61 5.86 8.75
N VAL A 92 27.48 7.10 9.23
CA VAL A 92 26.25 7.62 9.83
C VAL A 92 25.32 8.12 8.72
N PHE A 93 24.13 7.55 8.65
CA PHE A 93 23.07 7.98 7.75
C PHE A 93 21.99 8.75 8.51
N LYS A 94 21.36 9.70 7.81
CA LYS A 94 20.25 10.51 8.31
C LYS A 94 19.06 10.38 7.37
N LEU A 95 17.88 10.23 7.95
CA LEU A 95 16.60 10.10 7.29
C LEU A 95 15.69 11.28 7.66
N GLU A 96 14.73 11.56 6.79
CA GLU A 96 13.65 12.51 7.09
C GLU A 96 12.85 12.02 8.31
N LYS A 97 12.68 12.89 9.29
CA LYS A 97 11.81 12.63 10.45
C LYS A 97 10.37 12.93 10.07
N ASN A 98 9.66 11.93 9.57
CA ASN A 98 8.25 12.04 9.19
C ASN A 98 7.27 11.68 10.33
N PHE A 99 7.77 11.27 11.50
CA PHE A 99 6.96 11.03 12.69
C PHE A 99 7.33 12.06 13.78
N ILE A 100 6.76 13.25 13.65
CA ILE A 100 7.21 14.48 14.33
C ILE A 100 7.10 14.38 15.85
N GLU A 101 6.04 13.77 16.38
CA GLU A 101 5.81 13.68 17.83
C GLU A 101 6.94 12.93 18.55
N GLU A 102 7.50 11.90 17.93
CA GLU A 102 8.59 11.10 18.49
C GLU A 102 9.95 11.40 17.85
N GLN A 103 10.03 12.36 16.93
CA GLN A 103 11.26 12.74 16.21
C GLN A 103 11.94 11.58 15.43
N ASN A 104 11.14 10.63 14.94
CA ASN A 104 11.61 9.42 14.27
C ASN A 104 11.40 9.47 12.75
N ALA A 105 12.21 8.70 12.02
CA ALA A 105 11.90 8.33 10.65
C ALA A 105 11.06 7.05 10.67
N CYS A 106 9.98 6.99 9.88
CA CYS A 106 8.99 5.93 9.98
C CYS A 106 8.57 5.42 8.59
N HIS A 107 8.49 4.09 8.45
CA HIS A 107 7.87 3.41 7.32
C HIS A 107 8.50 3.60 5.93
N GLY A 108 9.80 3.94 5.89
CA GLY A 108 10.54 4.00 4.64
C GLY A 108 10.09 5.13 3.72
N PHE A 109 10.29 4.96 2.41
CA PHE A 109 10.15 6.04 1.43
C PHE A 109 9.06 5.79 0.41
N ILE A 110 8.68 4.53 0.20
CA ILE A 110 7.89 4.11 -0.96
C ILE A 110 6.40 4.41 -0.80
N TYR A 111 5.88 4.51 0.43
CA TYR A 111 4.44 4.62 0.71
C TYR A 111 3.72 5.81 0.02
N LYS A 112 4.48 6.82 -0.43
CA LYS A 112 4.00 8.03 -1.12
C LYS A 112 4.42 8.13 -2.60
N ASN A 113 5.12 7.13 -3.15
CA ASN A 113 5.72 7.21 -4.49
C ASN A 113 4.97 6.38 -5.55
N LEU A 114 5.12 6.79 -6.81
CA LEU A 114 4.70 6.03 -8.00
C LEU A 114 5.62 4.82 -8.23
N PHE A 115 5.03 3.70 -8.65
CA PHE A 115 5.70 2.52 -9.23
C PHE A 115 5.13 2.18 -10.60
#